data_AF-A0AAW2D8W4-F1
#
_entry.id   AF-A0AAW2D8W4-F1
#
_cell.length_a   1.000
_cell.length_b   1.000
_cell.length_c   1.000
_cell.angle_alpha   90.00
_cell.angle_beta   90.00
_cell.angle_gamma   90.00
#
_symmetry.space_group_name_H-M   'P 1'
#
loop_
_entity.id
_entity.type
_entity.pdbx_description
1 polymer ?
#
loop_
_entity_poly.entity_id
_entity_poly.type
_entity_poly.pdbx_seq_one_letter_code
_entity_poly.pdbx_strand_id
1 'polypeptide(L)'
;MASSETNAPSDPHNTQSTHANTNSNSESNVPNPYFLNSNENLGNILVTQPLLGMRNYHSWSRAMVLALTAKKKIGFVNGKLPMPDVDSSLYEDWQSCNTMVLSWLINSMHIDVSSSIMYCETARETWLELKHLFSQGNGPKINKRKFPTFLKIK
;
A
#
# COMPACT_ATOMS: atom_id res chain seq x y z
N MET A 1 -46.20 10.83 -69.67
CA MET A 1 -45.81 9.47 -70.14
C MET A 1 -44.47 9.59 -70.86
N ALA A 2 -43.62 8.57 -70.70
CA ALA A 2 -42.23 8.39 -71.18
C ALA A 2 -41.18 9.27 -70.47
N SER A 3 -40.31 8.76 -69.58
CA SER A 3 -39.33 7.64 -69.58
C SER A 3 -37.99 7.98 -70.25
N SER A 4 -36.93 7.46 -69.61
CA SER A 4 -35.56 7.22 -70.12
C SER A 4 -34.52 8.33 -69.87
N GLU A 5 -33.25 8.08 -69.50
CA GLU A 5 -32.47 6.86 -69.27
C GLU A 5 -31.10 7.21 -68.61
N THR A 6 -30.59 6.27 -67.82
CA THR A 6 -29.19 5.81 -67.60
C THR A 6 -27.97 6.71 -67.85
N ASN A 7 -27.03 6.67 -66.88
CA ASN A 7 -25.66 6.21 -67.17
C ASN A 7 -24.88 5.80 -65.89
N ALA A 8 -24.18 4.68 -65.98
CA ALA A 8 -23.07 4.23 -65.13
C ALA A 8 -21.88 3.92 -66.07
N PRO A 9 -20.69 3.47 -65.61
CA PRO A 9 -19.99 3.58 -64.32
C PRO A 9 -18.56 4.14 -64.49
N SER A 10 -17.83 4.41 -63.40
CA SER A 10 -16.35 4.34 -63.38
C SER A 10 -15.80 4.34 -61.96
N ASP A 11 -15.21 3.22 -61.57
CA ASP A 11 -14.24 3.08 -60.47
C ASP A 11 -12.82 3.16 -61.09
N PRO A 12 -11.79 3.64 -60.38
CA PRO A 12 -10.94 2.67 -59.68
C PRO A 12 -10.28 3.14 -58.37
N HIS A 13 -10.08 2.16 -57.49
CA HIS A 13 -8.94 1.97 -56.59
C HIS A 13 -8.47 3.12 -55.67
N ASN A 14 -8.81 3.00 -54.39
CA ASN A 14 -7.85 3.31 -53.32
C ASN A 14 -7.94 2.27 -52.19
N THR A 15 -7.16 1.21 -52.32
CA THR A 15 -6.94 0.20 -51.27
C THR A 15 -5.87 0.74 -50.32
N GLN A 16 -6.29 1.40 -49.24
CA GLN A 16 -5.36 1.83 -48.19
C GLN A 16 -5.12 0.65 -47.23
N SER A 17 -4.02 -0.04 -47.46
CA SER A 17 -3.40 -0.98 -46.52
C SER A 17 -3.19 -0.31 -45.17
N THR A 18 -3.89 -0.78 -44.12
CA THR A 18 -3.46 -0.54 -42.75
C THR A 18 -3.09 -1.88 -42.14
N HIS A 19 -1.79 -1.98 -41.87
CA HIS A 19 -1.15 -3.13 -41.27
C HIS A 19 -1.83 -3.51 -39.96
N ALA A 20 -2.18 -4.79 -39.85
CA ALA A 20 -2.43 -5.43 -38.57
C ALA A 20 -1.17 -5.24 -37.70
N ASN A 21 -1.23 -4.31 -36.74
CA ASN A 21 -0.24 -4.28 -35.68
C ASN A 21 -0.71 -5.24 -34.58
N THR A 22 -0.28 -6.49 -34.73
CA THR A 22 -0.30 -7.48 -33.67
C THR A 22 0.71 -7.06 -32.61
N ASN A 23 0.31 -6.15 -31.71
CA ASN A 23 1.03 -5.97 -30.45
C ASN A 23 0.38 -6.85 -29.40
N SER A 24 0.79 -8.10 -29.43
CA SER A 24 0.70 -9.04 -28.31
C SER A 24 1.54 -8.53 -27.14
N ASN A 25 0.99 -7.61 -26.35
CA ASN A 25 1.35 -7.46 -24.94
C ASN A 25 0.09 -7.71 -24.12
N SER A 26 -0.22 -8.98 -23.92
CA SER A 26 -0.99 -9.40 -22.75
C SER A 26 -0.11 -9.26 -21.51
N GLU A 27 0.30 -8.03 -21.18
CA GLU A 27 0.62 -7.71 -19.81
C GLU A 27 -0.69 -7.91 -19.06
N SER A 28 -0.74 -8.97 -18.26
CA SER A 28 -1.81 -9.20 -17.30
C SER A 28 -2.03 -7.88 -16.57
N ASN A 29 -3.14 -7.21 -16.87
CA ASN A 29 -3.57 -5.95 -16.27
C ASN A 29 -3.99 -6.25 -14.82
N VAL A 30 -3.05 -6.72 -14.01
CA VAL A 30 -3.20 -6.91 -12.58
C VAL A 30 -3.14 -5.50 -12.03
N PRO A 31 -4.27 -4.97 -11.50
CA PRO A 31 -4.27 -3.62 -10.94
C PRO A 31 -3.20 -3.55 -9.86
N ASN A 32 -2.30 -2.56 -9.95
CA ASN A 32 -1.24 -2.37 -8.98
C ASN A 32 -1.84 -2.33 -7.55
N PRO A 33 -1.56 -3.32 -6.70
CA PRO A 33 -2.15 -3.39 -5.36
C PRO A 33 -1.62 -2.29 -4.43
N TYR A 34 -0.58 -1.56 -4.85
CA TYR A 34 0.11 -0.52 -4.10
C TYR A 34 -0.26 0.90 -4.56
N PHE A 35 -1.46 1.08 -5.12
CA PHE A 35 -1.91 2.40 -5.58
C PHE A 35 -2.01 3.42 -4.43
N LEU A 36 -1.23 4.50 -4.48
CA LEU A 36 -1.41 5.69 -3.66
C LEU A 36 -2.44 6.60 -4.32
N ASN A 37 -3.51 6.92 -3.59
CA ASN A 37 -4.47 7.91 -4.08
C ASN A 37 -3.87 9.31 -3.91
N SER A 38 -4.05 10.21 -4.89
CA SER A 38 -3.55 11.60 -4.87
C SER A 38 -3.98 12.39 -3.62
N ASN A 39 -5.05 11.97 -2.95
CA ASN A 39 -5.56 12.61 -1.72
C ASN A 39 -4.88 12.08 -0.43
N GLU A 40 -3.96 11.11 -0.53
CA GLU A 40 -3.26 10.54 0.62
C GLU A 40 -2.06 11.41 0.99
N ASN A 41 -2.10 11.99 2.19
CA ASN A 41 -1.01 12.77 2.75
C ASN A 41 -0.65 12.27 4.15
N LEU A 42 0.59 12.58 4.55
CA LEU A 42 1.17 12.21 5.84
C LEU A 42 0.45 12.85 7.04
N GLY A 43 -0.18 14.02 6.84
CA GLY A 43 -0.89 14.78 7.86
C GLY A 43 -2.31 14.29 8.16
N ASN A 44 -2.80 13.26 7.45
CA ASN A 44 -4.13 12.71 7.68
C ASN A 44 -4.21 12.09 9.08
N ILE A 45 -5.06 12.67 9.93
CA ILE A 45 -5.38 12.12 11.25
C ILE A 45 -6.29 10.90 11.04
N LEU A 46 -5.72 9.70 11.13
CA LEU A 46 -6.51 8.46 10.98
C LEU A 46 -7.31 8.10 12.24
N VAL A 47 -6.78 8.45 13.41
CA VAL A 47 -7.38 8.16 14.72
C VAL A 47 -7.26 9.41 15.58
N THR A 48 -8.36 9.83 16.20
CA THR A 48 -8.43 11.06 17.00
C THR A 48 -7.77 10.93 18.37
N GLN A 49 -7.74 9.73 18.93
CA GLN A 49 -7.12 9.43 20.22
C GLN A 49 -5.78 8.72 19.99
N PRO A 50 -4.64 9.35 20.31
CA PRO A 50 -3.33 8.72 20.15
C PRO A 50 -3.19 7.45 21.01
N LEU A 51 -2.37 6.51 20.56
CA LEU A 51 -2.00 5.36 21.39
C LEU A 51 -1.20 5.82 22.62
N LEU A 52 -1.74 5.58 23.81
CA LEU A 52 -1.12 5.90 25.10
C LEU A 52 -0.47 4.67 25.77
N GLY A 53 -0.46 3.53 25.06
CA GLY A 53 0.00 2.24 25.55
C GLY A 53 -1.16 1.29 25.87
N MET A 54 -0.98 0.41 26.86
CA MET A 54 -1.90 -0.70 27.16
C MET A 54 -3.33 -0.26 27.48
N ARG A 55 -3.48 0.92 28.13
CA ARG A 55 -4.79 1.43 28.59
C ARG A 55 -5.80 1.64 27.47
N ASN A 56 -5.37 2.05 26.28
CA ASN A 56 -6.27 2.33 25.16
C ASN A 56 -5.94 1.54 23.89
N TYR A 57 -5.06 0.54 23.97
CA TYR A 57 -4.61 -0.23 22.81
C TYR A 57 -5.76 -0.89 22.04
N HIS A 58 -6.73 -1.52 22.72
CA HIS A 58 -7.85 -2.18 22.04
C HIS A 58 -8.73 -1.21 21.25
N SER A 59 -9.04 -0.06 21.84
CA SER A 59 -9.84 0.98 21.18
C SER A 59 -9.06 1.61 20.01
N TRP A 60 -7.79 1.95 20.23
CA TRP A 60 -6.92 2.51 19.19
C TRP A 60 -6.72 1.53 18.03
N SER A 61 -6.39 0.27 18.31
CA SER A 61 -6.17 -0.75 17.28
C SER A 61 -7.41 -0.99 16.44
N ARG A 62 -8.61 -1.02 17.06
CA ARG A 62 -9.87 -1.11 16.33
C ARG A 62 -10.09 0.10 15.43
N ALA A 63 -9.86 1.31 15.92
CA ALA A 63 -10.00 2.54 15.13
C ALA A 63 -9.02 2.57 13.94
N MET A 64 -7.76 2.18 14.18
CA MET A 64 -6.74 2.13 13.13
C MET A 64 -7.07 1.08 12.05
N VAL A 65 -7.56 -0.11 12.45
CA VAL A 65 -8.02 -1.13 11.50
C VAL A 65 -9.15 -0.59 10.62
N LEU A 66 -10.13 0.12 11.18
CA LEU A 66 -11.23 0.71 10.42
C LEU A 66 -10.71 1.76 9.42
N ALA A 67 -9.85 2.69 9.87
CA ALA A 67 -9.28 3.73 9.03
C ALA A 67 -8.45 3.14 7.86
N LEU A 68 -7.57 2.19 8.15
CA LEU A 68 -6.77 1.52 7.11
C LEU A 68 -7.62 0.69 6.15
N THR A 69 -8.72 0.10 6.63
CA THR A 69 -9.66 -0.64 5.78
C THR A 69 -10.39 0.32 4.83
N ALA A 70 -10.88 1.46 5.33
CA ALA A 70 -11.53 2.48 4.50
C ALA A 70 -10.59 3.02 3.41
N LYS A 71 -9.29 3.11 3.71
CA LYS A 71 -8.24 3.53 2.77
C LYS A 71 -7.71 2.42 1.88
N LYS A 72 -8.20 1.17 2.03
CA LYS A 72 -7.71 -0.03 1.33
C LYS A 72 -6.22 -0.34 1.58
N LYS A 73 -5.70 0.04 2.75
CA LYS A 73 -4.29 -0.17 3.17
C LYS A 73 -4.11 -1.22 4.27
N ILE A 74 -5.18 -1.87 4.72
CA ILE A 74 -5.11 -2.90 5.78
C ILE A 74 -4.18 -4.07 5.43
N GLY A 75 -3.94 -4.32 4.13
CA GLY A 75 -3.03 -5.35 3.63
C GLY A 75 -1.59 -5.23 4.14
N PHE A 76 -1.13 -4.00 4.39
CA PHE A 76 0.23 -3.73 4.86
C PHE A 76 0.44 -4.18 6.31
N VAL A 77 -0.56 -4.02 7.18
CA VAL A 77 -0.43 -4.37 8.61
C VAL A 77 -0.79 -5.82 8.92
N ASN A 78 -1.68 -6.43 8.13
CA ASN A 78 -2.07 -7.84 8.31
C ASN A 78 -1.18 -8.82 7.52
N GLY A 79 -0.27 -8.31 6.68
CA GLY A 79 0.66 -9.12 5.89
C GLY A 79 0.09 -9.72 4.61
N LYS A 80 -1.12 -9.33 4.18
CA LYS A 80 -1.68 -9.72 2.87
C LYS A 80 -0.96 -9.04 1.70
N LEU A 81 -0.28 -7.93 1.94
CA LEU A 81 0.57 -7.24 0.97
C LEU A 81 2.03 -7.33 1.44
N PRO A 82 2.67 -8.51 1.29
CA PRO A 82 4.08 -8.67 1.65
C PRO A 82 4.97 -7.80 0.76
N MET A 83 6.19 -7.57 1.23
CA MET A 83 7.24 -6.92 0.45
C MET A 83 7.50 -7.73 -0.82
N PRO A 84 7.43 -7.11 -2.02
CA PRO A 84 7.82 -7.77 -3.26
C PRO A 84 9.34 -7.94 -3.32
N ASP A 85 9.81 -8.66 -4.34
CA ASP A 85 11.24 -8.77 -4.63
C ASP A 85 11.83 -7.38 -4.94
N VAL A 86 13.09 -7.14 -4.57
CA VAL A 86 13.77 -5.84 -4.76
C VAL A 86 13.92 -5.51 -6.25
N ASP A 87 14.04 -6.52 -7.10
CA ASP A 87 14.14 -6.36 -8.56
C ASP A 87 12.76 -6.20 -9.23
N SER A 88 11.66 -6.24 -8.45
CA SER A 88 10.31 -6.06 -8.97
C SER A 88 10.04 -4.59 -9.32
N SER A 89 9.39 -4.36 -10.46
CA SER A 89 8.90 -3.03 -10.84
C SER A 89 7.90 -2.43 -9.84
N LEU A 90 7.31 -3.25 -8.97
CA LEU A 90 6.35 -2.84 -7.94
C LEU A 90 7.01 -2.50 -6.59
N TYR A 91 8.32 -2.69 -6.44
CA TYR A 91 9.03 -2.49 -5.18
C TYR A 91 8.94 -1.04 -4.67
N GLU A 92 9.22 -0.07 -5.55
CA GLU A 92 9.17 1.36 -5.19
C GLU A 92 7.75 1.82 -4.80
N ASP A 93 6.72 1.29 -5.47
CA ASP A 93 5.32 1.58 -5.14
C ASP A 93 4.92 0.98 -3.79
N TRP A 94 5.34 -0.27 -3.53
CA TRP A 94 5.15 -0.91 -2.23
C TRP A 94 5.85 -0.12 -1.13
N GLN A 95 7.09 0.29 -1.36
CA GLN A 95 7.91 1.02 -0.40
C GLN A 95 7.29 2.38 -0.05
N SER A 96 6.81 3.09 -1.06
CA SER A 96 6.10 4.36 -0.89
C SER A 96 4.82 4.20 -0.07
N CYS A 97 4.02 3.17 -0.38
CA CYS A 97 2.82 2.84 0.40
C CYS A 97 3.13 2.42 1.83
N ASN A 98 4.12 1.56 2.03
CA ASN A 98 4.54 1.09 3.34
C ASN A 98 4.99 2.28 4.21
N THR A 99 5.77 3.20 3.64
CA THR A 99 6.23 4.43 4.31
C THR A 99 5.07 5.33 4.71
N MET A 100 4.05 5.47 3.85
CA MET A 100 2.83 6.22 4.16
C MET A 100 2.07 5.61 5.34
N VAL A 101 1.85 4.29 5.32
CA VAL A 101 1.15 3.58 6.41
C VAL A 101 1.94 3.64 7.71
N LEU A 102 3.26 3.47 7.64
CA LEU A 102 4.16 3.58 8.78
C LEU A 102 4.06 4.98 9.41
N SER A 103 4.05 6.03 8.59
CA SER A 103 3.91 7.40 9.05
C SER A 103 2.56 7.64 9.75
N TRP A 104 1.45 7.14 9.21
CA TRP A 104 0.16 7.23 9.89
C TRP A 104 0.12 6.47 11.22
N LEU A 105 0.79 5.32 11.28
CA LEU A 105 0.94 4.59 12.54
C LEU A 105 1.69 5.49 13.54
N ILE A 106 2.88 5.96 13.21
CA ILE A 106 3.73 6.77 14.11
C ILE A 106 3.00 8.05 14.56
N ASN A 107 2.36 8.77 13.62
CA ASN A 107 1.63 10.00 13.89
C ASN A 107 0.38 9.80 14.77
N SER A 108 -0.09 8.57 14.90
CA SER A 108 -1.25 8.22 15.74
C SER A 108 -0.86 7.70 17.13
N MET A 109 0.41 7.85 17.54
CA MET A 109 0.92 7.40 18.83
C MET A 109 1.43 8.56 19.67
N HIS A 110 1.37 8.41 20.98
CA HIS A 110 2.11 9.30 21.88
C HIS A 110 3.61 9.12 21.70
N ILE A 111 4.39 10.18 21.91
CA ILE A 111 5.85 10.18 21.72
C ILE A 111 6.57 9.11 22.54
N ASP A 112 6.09 8.84 23.76
CA ASP A 112 6.65 7.79 24.62
C ASP A 112 6.45 6.40 24.01
N VAL A 113 5.34 6.18 23.31
CA VAL A 113 5.05 4.91 22.65
C VAL A 113 5.86 4.77 21.37
N SER A 114 5.93 5.81 20.54
CA SER A 114 6.67 5.77 19.27
C SER A 114 8.18 5.55 19.49
N SER A 115 8.74 6.04 20.61
CA SER A 115 10.14 5.78 20.96
C SER A 115 10.48 4.29 21.10
N SER A 116 9.53 3.46 21.53
CA SER A 116 9.74 2.02 21.78
C SER A 116 9.82 1.15 20.51
N ILE A 117 9.36 1.70 19.38
CA ILE A 117 9.24 1.05 18.08
C ILE A 117 10.09 1.71 16.99
N MET A 118 11.00 2.62 17.36
CA MET A 118 11.84 3.40 16.43
C MET A 118 12.63 2.55 15.42
N TYR A 119 12.92 1.30 15.77
CA TYR A 119 13.72 0.38 14.94
C TYR A 119 12.87 -0.47 13.97
N CYS A 120 11.55 -0.32 13.95
CA CYS A 120 10.71 -1.04 12.99
C CYS A 120 10.73 -0.33 11.63
N GLU A 121 11.13 -1.05 10.58
CA GLU A 121 11.29 -0.49 9.23
C GLU A 121 10.00 -0.58 8.41
N THR A 122 9.11 -1.51 8.77
CA THR A 122 7.85 -1.71 8.08
C THR A 122 6.63 -1.42 8.94
N ALA A 123 5.52 -1.05 8.28
CA ALA A 123 4.22 -0.90 8.92
C ALA A 123 3.76 -2.21 9.58
N ARG A 124 4.12 -3.36 8.99
CA ARG A 124 3.81 -4.68 9.52
C ARG A 124 4.55 -4.97 10.82
N GLU A 125 5.86 -4.78 10.85
CA GLU A 125 6.67 -4.98 12.05
C GLU A 125 6.19 -4.08 13.18
N THR A 126 5.96 -2.80 12.87
CA THR A 126 5.40 -1.83 13.83
C THR A 126 4.08 -2.34 14.40
N TRP A 127 3.16 -2.78 13.54
CA TRP A 127 1.85 -3.30 13.98
C TRP A 127 1.98 -4.52 14.91
N LEU A 128 2.85 -5.46 14.57
CA LEU A 128 3.11 -6.65 15.38
C LEU A 128 3.76 -6.32 16.71
N GLU A 129 4.73 -5.41 16.73
CA GLU A 129 5.40 -4.99 17.95
C GLU A 129 4.44 -4.28 18.90
N LEU A 130 3.60 -3.36 18.41
CA LEU A 130 2.56 -2.73 19.23
C LEU A 130 1.59 -3.75 19.82
N LYS A 131 1.19 -4.74 19.02
CA LYS A 131 0.34 -5.84 19.50
C LYS A 131 1.05 -6.62 20.60
N HIS A 132 2.31 -6.96 20.40
CA HIS A 132 3.09 -7.70 21.38
C HIS A 132 3.24 -6.92 22.70
N LEU A 133 3.53 -5.61 22.61
CA LEU A 133 3.75 -4.74 23.77
C LEU A 133 2.46 -4.43 24.56
N PHE A 134 1.34 -4.23 23.88
CA PHE A 134 0.15 -3.61 24.49
C PHE A 134 -1.13 -4.45 24.44
N SER A 135 -1.16 -5.60 23.74
CA SER A 135 -2.37 -6.43 23.65
C SER A 135 -2.65 -7.28 24.89
N GLN A 136 -1.66 -7.51 25.76
CA GLN A 136 -1.81 -8.32 26.96
C GLN A 136 -2.00 -7.41 28.17
N GLY A 137 -3.22 -7.34 28.71
CA GLY A 137 -3.56 -6.56 29.90
C GLY A 137 -2.86 -6.94 31.22
N ASN A 138 -1.82 -7.78 31.22
CA ASN A 138 -1.14 -8.28 32.41
C ASN A 138 0.40 -8.26 32.29
N GLY A 139 1.06 -7.32 32.99
CA GLY A 139 2.41 -7.43 33.57
C GLY A 139 3.63 -7.59 32.64
N PRO A 140 4.84 -7.21 33.08
CA PRO A 140 5.97 -6.91 32.20
C PRO A 140 6.59 -8.18 31.63
N LYS A 141 6.39 -8.42 30.33
CA LYS A 141 7.29 -9.30 29.58
C LYS A 141 8.46 -8.47 29.10
N ILE A 142 9.43 -8.31 29.99
CA ILE A 142 10.83 -8.02 29.66
C ILE A 142 11.33 -9.06 28.65
N ASN A 143 11.00 -8.87 27.38
CA ASN A 143 11.63 -9.62 26.32
C ASN A 143 13.02 -9.02 26.18
N LYS A 144 14.02 -9.77 26.66
CA LYS A 144 15.43 -9.52 26.35
C LYS A 144 15.55 -9.58 24.82
N ARG A 145 15.40 -8.43 24.16
CA ARG A 145 15.81 -8.27 22.77
C ARG A 145 17.31 -8.57 22.77
N LYS A 146 17.70 -9.73 22.25
CA LYS A 146 19.07 -9.90 21.77
C LYS A 146 19.17 -9.00 20.54
N PHE A 147 19.70 -7.81 20.74
CA PHE A 147 20.08 -6.94 19.64
C PHE A 147 21.04 -7.72 18.72
N PRO A 148 20.86 -7.67 17.39
CA PRO A 148 21.87 -8.15 16.46
C PRO A 148 23.18 -7.46 16.82
N THR A 149 24.15 -8.23 17.26
CA THR A 149 25.47 -7.75 17.66
C THR A 149 26.25 -7.44 16.38
N PHE A 150 25.92 -6.35 15.70
CA PHE A 150 26.66 -5.87 14.54
C PHE A 150 27.28 -4.50 14.80
N LEU A 151 28.08 -4.42 15.87
CA LEU A 151 29.20 -3.49 15.95
C LEU A 151 30.35 -4.17 16.69
N LYS A 152 30.99 -5.14 16.01
CA LYS A 152 32.44 -5.31 16.12
C LYS A 152 33.03 -4.89 14.79
N ILE A 153 33.42 -3.63 14.70
CA ILE A 153 34.34 -3.17 13.67
C ILE A 153 35.52 -2.54 14.41
N LYS A 154 36.62 -3.28 14.33
CA LYS A 154 38.05 -2.97 14.54
C LYS A 154 38.44 -1.96 15.61
#